data_AF-A0A381ZTL0-F1
#
_entry.id   AF-A0A381ZTL0-F1
#
_cell.length_a   1.000
_cell.length_b   1.000
_cell.length_c   1.000
_cell.angle_alpha   90.00
_cell.angle_beta   90.00
_cell.angle_gamma   90.00
#
_symmetry.space_group_name_H-M   'P 1'
#
loop_
_entity.id
_entity.type
_entity.pdbx_description
1 polymer ?
#
loop_
_entity_poly.entity_id
_entity_poly.type
_entity_poly.pdbx_seq_one_letter_code
_entity_poly.pdbx_strand_id
1 'polypeptide(L)'
;VSNLKREDIDPQGTQEWLESLEDEIEEHGFERTRHLLEKLVDYASARGARLSFNTKTPFVNTITTDQEPEFPGNRETERKIK
;
A
#
# COMPACT_ATOMS: atom_id res chain seq x y z
N VAL A 1 13.86 -18.71 -4.55
CA VAL A 1 12.83 -17.74 -4.06
C VAL A 1 12.63 -18.01 -2.58
N SER A 2 12.98 -17.06 -1.73
CA SER A 2 13.02 -17.24 -0.27
C SER A 2 11.63 -17.54 0.26
N ASN A 3 11.37 -18.83 0.51
CA ASN A 3 10.21 -19.36 1.18
C ASN A 3 10.24 -18.88 2.63
N LEU A 4 9.66 -17.72 2.87
CA LEU A 4 9.59 -17.09 4.18
C LEU A 4 8.38 -17.63 4.94
N LYS A 5 8.29 -18.96 5.10
CA LYS A 5 7.61 -19.52 6.27
C LYS A 5 8.51 -19.25 7.48
N ARG A 6 8.62 -17.98 7.88
CA ARG A 6 8.87 -17.70 9.29
C ARG A 6 7.55 -18.02 9.94
N GLU A 7 7.49 -19.16 10.62
CA GLU A 7 6.38 -19.42 11.54
C GLU A 7 6.25 -18.18 12.40
N ASP A 8 5.06 -17.58 12.36
CA ASP A 8 4.78 -16.45 13.22
C ASP A 8 4.92 -16.93 14.66
N ILE A 9 5.86 -16.33 15.39
CA ILE A 9 6.16 -16.72 16.78
C ILE A 9 4.98 -16.33 17.68
N ASP A 10 4.20 -15.33 17.27
CA ASP A 10 3.03 -14.84 17.99
C ASP A 10 1.91 -14.47 17.02
N PRO A 11 1.18 -15.47 16.50
CA PRO A 11 0.10 -15.24 15.55
C PRO A 11 -1.06 -14.43 16.16
N GLN A 12 -1.26 -14.51 17.48
CA GLN A 12 -2.30 -13.75 18.16
C GLN A 12 -1.93 -12.27 18.20
N GLY A 13 -0.71 -11.93 18.63
CA GLY A 13 -0.22 -10.56 18.59
C GLY A 13 -0.30 -10.00 17.17
N THR A 14 0.12 -10.74 16.15
CA THR A 14 0.00 -10.30 14.75
C THR A 14 -1.44 -10.01 14.34
N GLN A 15 -2.43 -10.79 14.78
CA GLN A 15 -3.84 -10.49 14.53
C GLN A 15 -4.28 -9.18 15.21
N GLU A 16 -3.93 -8.96 16.48
CA GLU A 16 -4.29 -7.73 17.20
C GLU A 16 -3.70 -6.48 16.53
N TRP A 17 -2.48 -6.56 15.99
CA TRP A 17 -1.88 -5.47 15.23
C TRP A 17 -2.57 -5.23 13.89
N LEU A 18 -3.09 -6.27 13.24
CA LEU A 18 -3.87 -6.15 12.00
C LEU A 18 -5.24 -5.54 12.25
N GLU A 19 -5.94 -5.98 13.30
CA GLU A 19 -7.22 -5.41 13.74
C GLU A 19 -7.05 -3.92 14.07
N SER A 20 -6.01 -3.55 14.82
CA SER A 20 -5.71 -2.13 15.12
C SER A 20 -5.46 -1.29 13.86
N LEU A 21 -4.89 -1.89 12.81
CA LEU A 21 -4.66 -1.20 11.55
C LEU A 21 -5.95 -1.05 10.74
N GLU A 22 -6.83 -2.05 10.82
CA GLU A 22 -8.18 -1.98 10.22
C GLU A 22 -9.00 -0.88 10.88
N ASP A 23 -9.02 -0.81 12.21
CA ASP A 23 -9.67 0.26 12.96
C ASP A 23 -9.15 1.65 12.55
N GLU A 24 -7.83 1.83 12.42
CA GLU A 24 -7.24 3.09 11.95
C GLU A 24 -7.68 3.44 10.52
N ILE A 25 -7.86 2.45 9.64
CA ILE A 25 -8.38 2.67 8.28
C ILE A 25 -9.84 3.10 8.33
N GLU A 26 -10.66 2.46 9.17
CA GLU A 26 -12.07 2.80 9.30
C GLU A 26 -12.30 4.17 9.95
N GLU A 27 -11.52 4.51 10.98
CA GLU A 27 -11.65 5.77 11.72
C GLU A 27 -11.00 6.97 11.02
N HIS A 28 -9.81 6.77 10.43
CA HIS A 28 -8.97 7.87 9.94
C HIS A 28 -8.67 7.81 8.44
N GLY A 29 -9.01 6.71 7.75
CA GLY A 29 -8.89 6.57 6.31
C GLY A 29 -7.47 6.27 5.82
N PHE A 30 -7.39 5.81 4.57
CA PHE A 30 -6.16 5.29 3.97
C PHE A 30 -4.98 6.27 3.94
N GLU A 31 -5.21 7.59 3.86
CA GLU A 31 -4.11 8.57 3.82
C GLU A 31 -3.37 8.64 5.16
N ARG A 32 -4.12 8.66 6.27
CA ARG A 32 -3.54 8.71 7.62
C ARG A 32 -2.86 7.39 7.98
N THR A 33 -3.48 6.26 7.63
CA THR A 33 -2.89 4.93 7.84
C THR A 33 -1.61 4.75 7.04
N ARG A 34 -1.54 5.22 5.79
CA ARG A 34 -0.32 5.20 4.97
C ARG A 34 0.81 5.95 5.67
N HIS A 35 0.52 7.16 6.16
CA HIS A 35 1.51 7.95 6.90
C HIS A 35 2.01 7.23 8.16
N LEU A 36 1.11 6.57 8.90
CA LEU A 36 1.48 5.77 10.08
C LEU A 36 2.42 4.62 9.71
N LEU A 37 2.10 3.86 8.66
CA LEU A 37 2.91 2.74 8.19
C LEU A 37 4.32 3.19 7.75
N GLU A 38 4.43 4.31 7.03
CA GLU A 38 5.72 4.89 6.66
C GLU A 38 6.57 5.19 7.89
N LYS A 39 5.97 5.82 8.92
CA LYS A 39 6.67 6.10 10.19
C LYS A 39 7.11 4.84 10.92
N LEU A 40 6.29 3.79 10.92
CA LEU A 40 6.63 2.51 11.54
C LEU A 40 7.78 1.82 10.81
N VAL A 41 7.77 1.83 9.48
CA VAL A 41 8.86 1.28 8.66
C VAL A 41 10.16 2.04 8.88
N ASP A 42 10.12 3.37 8.91
CA ASP A 42 11.29 4.21 9.22
C ASP A 42 11.84 3.90 10.61
N TYR A 43 10.96 3.81 11.61
CA TYR A 43 11.30 3.52 13.00
C TYR A 43 11.94 2.15 13.18
N ALA A 44 11.40 1.12 12.51
CA ALA A 44 11.92 -0.24 12.50
C ALA A 44 13.28 -0.33 11.77
N SER A 45 13.39 0.34 10.63
CA SER A 45 14.61 0.40 9.83
C SER A 45 15.76 1.06 10.59
N ALA A 46 15.48 2.14 11.34
CA ALA A 46 16.46 2.79 12.21
C ALA A 46 16.97 1.88 13.34
N ARG A 47 16.21 0.85 13.72
CA ARG A 47 16.56 -0.13 14.78
C ARG A 47 17.13 -1.43 14.23
N GLY A 48 17.43 -1.50 12.93
CA GLY A 48 18.03 -2.67 12.30
C GLY A 48 17.02 -3.72 11.84
N ALA A 49 15.73 -3.55 12.13
CA ALA A 49 14.64 -4.36 11.58
C ALA A 49 14.29 -3.88 10.16
N ARG A 50 15.26 -3.96 9.25
CA ARG A 50 15.09 -3.51 7.85
C ARG A 50 14.14 -4.45 7.13
N LEU A 51 13.04 -3.92 6.61
CA LEU A 51 12.32 -4.61 5.55
C LEU A 51 13.22 -4.65 4.30
N SER A 52 13.42 -5.85 3.77
CA SER A 52 13.92 -5.99 2.41
C SER A 52 12.92 -5.30 1.49
N PHE A 53 13.26 -4.13 0.95
CA PHE A 53 12.41 -3.40 0.01
C PHE A 53 11.93 -4.37 -1.08
N ASN A 54 10.67 -4.75 -1.03
CA ASN A 54 10.03 -5.46 -2.12
C ASN A 54 9.45 -4.38 -3.02
N THR A 55 10.09 -4.15 -4.17
CA THR A 55 9.72 -3.16 -5.19
C THR A 55 8.36 -3.41 -5.85
N LYS A 56 7.59 -4.38 -5.37
CA LYS A 56 6.23 -4.65 -5.84
C LYS A 56 5.26 -3.70 -5.14
N THR A 57 5.05 -2.55 -5.75
CA THR A 57 3.81 -1.80 -5.54
C THR A 57 2.63 -2.70 -5.93
N PRO A 58 1.51 -2.68 -5.19
CA PRO A 58 0.32 -3.40 -5.62
C PRO A 58 -0.05 -2.91 -7.03
N PHE A 59 -0.40 -3.85 -7.92
CA PHE A 59 -0.66 -3.58 -9.34
C PHE A 59 -2.06 -2.97 -9.53
N VAL A 60 -2.28 -1.83 -8.89
CA VAL A 60 -3.54 -1.07 -8.86
C VAL A 60 -3.23 0.35 -9.28
N ASN A 61 -4.12 0.92 -10.09
CA ASN A 61 -4.03 2.32 -10.49
C ASN A 61 -4.01 3.20 -9.24
N THR A 62 -2.95 3.99 -9.11
CA THR A 62 -2.75 4.94 -8.01
C THR A 62 -3.60 6.20 -8.15
N ILE A 63 -4.23 6.38 -9.33
CA ILE A 63 -5.20 7.44 -9.63
C ILE A 63 -6.58 6.80 -9.60
N THR A 64 -7.42 7.25 -8.67
CA THR A 64 -8.82 6.85 -8.63
C THR A 64 -9.59 7.51 -9.78
N THR A 65 -10.71 6.94 -10.19
CA THR A 65 -11.50 7.44 -11.34
C THR A 65 -11.92 8.91 -11.18
N ASP A 66 -12.09 9.38 -9.96
CA ASP A 66 -12.42 10.78 -9.61
C ASP A 66 -11.22 11.74 -9.67
N GLN A 67 -10.00 11.21 -9.63
CA GLN A 67 -8.75 11.97 -9.77
C GLN A 67 -8.17 11.89 -11.19
N GLU A 68 -8.83 11.16 -12.10
CA GLU A 68 -8.41 11.07 -13.49
C GLU A 68 -8.66 12.42 -14.18
N PRO A 69 -7.61 13.12 -14.66
CA PRO A 69 -7.78 14.39 -15.34
C PRO A 69 -8.54 14.20 -16.66
N GLU A 70 -9.26 15.24 -17.09
CA GLU A 70 -9.97 15.21 -18.36
C GLU A 70 -8.98 14.95 -19.50
N PHE A 71 -9.28 13.95 -20.33
CA PHE A 71 -8.37 13.51 -21.38
C PHE A 71 -8.22 14.63 -22.43
N PRO A 72 -7.00 15.16 -22.69
CA PRO A 72 -6.82 16.35 -23.52
C PRO A 72 -6.98 16.10 -25.03
N GLY A 73 -7.10 14.83 -25.46
CA GLY A 73 -7.19 14.44 -26.87
C GLY A 73 -8.62 14.14 -27.34
N ASN A 74 -8.81 14.13 -28.66
CA ASN A 74 -10.07 13.69 -29.25
C ASN A 74 -10.10 12.15 -29.40
N ARG A 75 -10.81 11.48 -28.48
CA ARG A 75 -10.98 10.01 -28.46
C ARG A 75 -11.61 9.45 -29.74
N GLU A 76 -12.35 10.23 -30.52
CA GLU A 76 -12.90 9.79 -31.81
C GLU A 76 -11.84 9.80 -32.93
N THR A 77 -10.97 10.80 -32.93
CA THR A 77 -9.88 10.91 -33.91
C THR A 77 -8.84 9.80 -33.68
N GLU A 78 -8.45 9.56 -32.43
CA GLU A 78 -7.47 8.51 -32.09
C GLU A 78 -7.98 7.10 -32.40
N ARG A 79 -9.28 6.84 -32.25
CA ARG A 79 -9.90 5.53 -32.60
C ARG A 79 -9.92 5.26 -34.10
N LYS A 80 -9.92 6.29 -34.94
CA LYS A 80 -9.93 6.15 -36.41
C LYS A 80 -8.52 5.98 -37.01
N ILE A 81 -7.48 6.39 -36.27
CA ILE A 81 -6.07 6.31 -36.70
C ILE A 81 -5.43 4.98 -36.24
N LYS A 82 -6.08 4.27 -35.30
CA LYS A 82 -5.60 3.02 -34.71
C LYS A 82 -5.72 1.81 -35.65
#